data_AF-A0A0K8R9E1-F1
#
_entry.id   AF-A0A0K8R9E1-F1
#
_cell.length_a   1.000
_cell.length_b   1.000
_cell.length_c   1.000
_cell.angle_alpha   90.00
_cell.angle_beta   90.00
_cell.angle_gamma   90.00
#
_symmetry.space_group_name_H-M   'P 1'
#
loop_
_entity.id
_entity.type
_entity.pdbx_description
1 polymer ?
#
loop_
_entity_poly.entity_id
_entity_poly.type
_entity_poly.pdbx_seq_one_letter_code
_entity_poly.pdbx_strand_id
1 'polypeptide(L)'
;MPPAKGDGMRGLAVFISDIRNCKSKEAETKRINKELANIRSKFKGDKTLDGYQKKKYICKLLFIFLLGHDIDFGHMEAANLLSSNKYSEKQIGYLFILVLMNAKDELMRLIVQSIKNDLASRNPVHANLALQCVANMGNLEMAEAFGRDIPKLLVSADTMDQVKQSASLCLLRLLRTLPDVVPGGEWTSRIVHLLNDQHMGVVTAAVSLIDALVKKNPEEYKGCVPLGGFPVLLVRHRERLLH
;
A
#
# COMPACT_ATOMS: atom_id res chain seq x y z
N MET A 1 -14.49 -11.79 5.04
CA MET A 1 -15.74 -11.20 5.56
C MET A 1 -16.62 -10.80 4.39
N PRO A 2 -17.90 -11.19 4.35
CA PRO A 2 -18.84 -10.61 3.40
C PRO A 2 -18.97 -9.09 3.66
N PRO A 3 -19.14 -8.25 2.62
CA PRO A 3 -19.32 -6.82 2.81
C PRO A 3 -20.57 -6.57 3.65
N ALA A 4 -20.46 -5.72 4.68
CA ALA A 4 -21.59 -5.34 5.51
C ALA A 4 -22.72 -4.78 4.63
N LYS A 5 -23.97 -5.18 4.90
CA LYS A 5 -25.19 -4.65 4.26
C LYS A 5 -25.19 -3.12 4.38
N GLY A 6 -24.73 -2.43 3.33
CA GLY A 6 -24.54 -0.97 3.32
C GLY A 6 -23.29 -0.50 2.56
N ASP A 7 -22.33 -1.39 2.28
CA ASP A 7 -21.04 -1.02 1.65
C ASP A 7 -21.07 -0.99 0.11
N GLY A 8 -22.24 -1.24 -0.50
CA GLY A 8 -22.41 -1.28 -1.95
C GLY A 8 -22.42 0.11 -2.58
N MET A 9 -21.44 0.41 -3.44
CA MET A 9 -21.46 1.60 -4.31
C MET A 9 -22.41 1.38 -5.50
N ARG A 10 -23.73 1.48 -5.28
CA ARG A 10 -24.76 1.25 -6.32
C ARG A 10 -24.46 2.01 -7.62
N GLY A 11 -24.02 3.26 -7.53
CA GLY A 11 -23.70 4.07 -8.71
C GLY A 11 -22.51 3.55 -9.52
N LEU A 12 -21.54 2.86 -8.90
CA LEU A 12 -20.45 2.16 -9.58
C LEU A 12 -20.97 0.89 -10.27
N ALA A 13 -21.77 0.09 -9.55
CA ALA A 13 -22.34 -1.15 -10.09
C ALA A 13 -23.23 -0.89 -11.32
N VAL A 14 -24.05 0.16 -11.29
CA VAL A 14 -24.85 0.59 -12.45
C VAL A 14 -23.96 0.98 -13.62
N PHE A 15 -22.90 1.77 -13.38
CA PHE A 15 -21.99 2.16 -14.45
C PHE A 15 -21.28 0.96 -15.10
N ILE A 16 -20.80 0.01 -14.29
CA ILE A 16 -20.20 -1.23 -14.80
C ILE A 16 -21.21 -2.03 -15.63
N SER A 17 -22.46 -2.12 -15.16
CA SER A 17 -23.54 -2.78 -15.90
C SER A 17 -23.80 -2.09 -17.25
N ASP A 18 -23.88 -0.76 -17.28
CA ASP A 18 -24.07 0.01 -18.52
C ASP A 18 -22.95 -0.25 -19.53
N ILE A 19 -21.69 -0.30 -19.08
CA ILE A 19 -20.53 -0.61 -19.92
C ILE A 19 -20.62 -2.04 -20.47
N ARG A 20 -20.90 -3.03 -19.61
CA ARG A 20 -21.04 -4.44 -20.03
C ARG A 20 -22.18 -4.67 -21.02
N ASN A 21 -23.19 -3.80 -21.02
CA ASN A 21 -24.34 -3.87 -21.92
C ASN A 21 -24.12 -3.13 -23.26
N CYS A 22 -22.97 -2.48 -23.45
CA CYS A 22 -22.64 -1.83 -24.71
C CYS A 22 -22.44 -2.87 -25.82
N LYS A 23 -23.10 -2.65 -26.97
CA LYS A 23 -23.04 -3.58 -28.12
C LYS A 23 -21.89 -3.30 -29.09
N SER A 24 -21.16 -2.20 -28.90
CA SER A 24 -20.01 -1.81 -29.73
C SER A 24 -19.01 -0.97 -28.94
N LYS A 25 -17.78 -0.87 -29.45
CA LYS A 25 -16.72 -0.03 -28.85
C LYS A 25 -17.07 1.45 -28.86
N GLU A 26 -17.78 1.90 -29.88
CA GLU A 26 -18.24 3.29 -30.00
C GLU A 26 -19.29 3.62 -28.93
N ALA A 27 -20.21 2.68 -28.66
CA ALA A 27 -21.21 2.82 -27.61
C ALA A 27 -20.56 2.87 -26.22
N GLU A 28 -19.57 2.01 -25.98
CA GLU A 28 -18.77 1.99 -24.76
C GLU A 28 -18.04 3.32 -24.56
N THR A 29 -17.30 3.78 -25.58
CA THR A 29 -16.57 5.06 -25.56
C THR A 29 -17.52 6.24 -25.28
N LYS A 30 -18.70 6.25 -25.91
CA LYS A 30 -19.72 7.29 -25.67
C LYS A 30 -20.24 7.26 -24.23
N ARG A 31 -20.45 6.07 -23.65
CA ARG A 31 -20.90 5.91 -22.27
C ARG A 31 -19.82 6.35 -21.27
N ILE A 32 -18.56 6.06 -21.54
CA ILE A 32 -17.39 6.48 -20.76
C ILE A 32 -17.26 8.00 -20.79
N ASN A 33 -17.27 8.63 -21.98
CA ASN A 33 -17.15 10.07 -22.11
C ASN A 33 -18.27 10.83 -21.38
N LYS A 34 -19.51 10.30 -21.43
CA LYS A 34 -20.63 10.86 -20.66
C LYS A 34 -20.38 10.78 -19.14
N GLU A 35 -19.82 9.67 -18.66
CA GLU A 35 -19.50 9.53 -17.24
C GLU A 35 -18.33 10.44 -16.82
N LEU A 36 -17.27 10.53 -17.63
CA LEU A 36 -16.13 11.43 -17.38
C LEU A 36 -16.59 12.89 -17.29
N ALA A 37 -17.43 13.34 -18.23
CA ALA A 37 -18.00 14.69 -18.21
C ALA A 37 -18.82 14.95 -16.94
N ASN A 38 -19.64 13.98 -16.53
CA ASN A 38 -20.41 14.07 -15.29
C ASN A 38 -19.50 14.14 -14.05
N ILE A 39 -18.48 13.28 -13.93
CA ILE A 39 -17.55 13.30 -12.79
C ILE A 39 -16.81 14.63 -12.74
N ARG A 40 -16.31 15.12 -13.88
CA ARG A 40 -15.60 16.41 -13.97
C ARG A 40 -16.48 17.58 -13.52
N SER A 41 -17.75 17.58 -13.94
CA SER A 41 -18.76 18.54 -13.47
C SER A 41 -18.96 18.47 -11.95
N LYS A 42 -19.02 17.27 -11.37
CA LYS A 42 -19.19 17.08 -9.93
C LYS A 42 -17.98 17.52 -9.10
N PHE A 43 -16.76 17.36 -9.61
CA PHE A 43 -15.55 17.81 -8.92
C PHE A 43 -15.38 19.33 -8.97
N LYS A 44 -15.82 19.98 -10.06
CA LYS A 44 -15.76 21.44 -10.22
C LYS A 44 -16.94 22.21 -9.60
N GLY A 45 -18.00 21.52 -9.16
CA GLY A 45 -19.19 22.18 -8.65
C GLY A 45 -18.98 22.85 -7.29
N ASP A 46 -19.75 23.90 -7.00
CA ASP A 46 -19.65 24.66 -5.74
C ASP A 46 -19.99 23.84 -4.49
N LYS A 47 -20.71 22.72 -4.66
CA LYS A 47 -21.07 21.83 -3.57
C LYS A 47 -19.91 20.89 -3.25
N THR A 48 -19.40 21.00 -2.03
CA THR A 48 -18.40 20.06 -1.50
C THR A 48 -18.96 18.64 -1.48
N LEU A 49 -18.29 17.73 -2.20
CA LEU A 49 -18.66 16.32 -2.19
C LEU A 49 -18.29 15.68 -0.85
N ASP A 50 -19.20 14.87 -0.32
CA ASP A 50 -18.89 14.03 0.84
C ASP A 50 -17.90 12.90 0.48
N GLY A 51 -17.35 12.25 1.51
CA GLY A 51 -16.37 11.16 1.33
C GLY A 51 -16.92 9.96 0.54
N TYR A 52 -18.22 9.65 0.67
CA TYR A 52 -18.84 8.54 -0.06
C TYR A 52 -18.94 8.85 -1.57
N GLN A 53 -19.35 10.06 -1.93
CA GLN A 53 -19.45 10.51 -3.30
C GLN A 53 -18.08 10.59 -3.96
N LYS A 54 -17.07 11.15 -3.27
CA LYS A 54 -15.68 11.15 -3.73
C LYS A 54 -15.19 9.72 -3.99
N LYS A 55 -15.29 8.83 -2.99
CA LYS A 55 -14.94 7.41 -3.11
C LYS A 55 -15.58 6.77 -4.35
N LYS A 56 -16.89 6.94 -4.51
CA LYS A 56 -17.66 6.40 -5.64
C LYS A 56 -17.14 6.89 -7.00
N TYR A 57 -16.85 8.18 -7.13
CA TYR A 57 -16.35 8.72 -8.40
C TYR A 57 -14.90 8.33 -8.68
N ILE A 58 -14.03 8.30 -7.67
CA ILE A 58 -12.67 7.79 -7.80
C ILE A 58 -12.66 6.32 -8.24
N CYS A 59 -13.55 5.47 -7.70
CA CYS A 59 -13.69 4.10 -8.18
C CYS A 59 -14.13 4.00 -9.64
N LYS A 60 -14.98 4.92 -10.13
CA LYS A 60 -15.36 4.95 -11.55
C LYS A 60 -14.19 5.33 -12.44
N LEU A 61 -13.38 6.31 -12.02
CA LEU A 61 -12.17 6.69 -12.76
C LEU A 61 -11.15 5.55 -12.81
N LEU A 62 -10.92 4.87 -11.69
CA LEU A 62 -10.10 3.64 -11.64
C LEU A 62 -10.61 2.59 -12.62
N PHE A 63 -11.92 2.33 -12.64
CA PHE A 63 -12.50 1.36 -13.56
C PHE A 63 -12.29 1.76 -15.03
N ILE A 64 -12.49 3.03 -15.38
CA ILE A 64 -12.25 3.55 -16.73
C ILE A 64 -10.77 3.40 -17.13
N PHE A 65 -9.85 3.70 -16.20
CA PHE A 65 -8.42 3.49 -16.42
C PHE A 65 -8.08 2.02 -16.70
N LEU A 66 -8.66 1.09 -15.94
CA LEU A 66 -8.47 -0.35 -16.14
C LEU A 66 -9.06 -0.89 -17.45
N LEU A 67 -9.99 -0.16 -18.09
CA LEU A 67 -10.45 -0.46 -19.45
C LEU A 67 -9.47 0.03 -20.53
N GLY A 68 -8.41 0.76 -20.16
CA GLY A 68 -7.40 1.28 -21.08
C GLY A 68 -7.65 2.71 -21.54
N HIS A 69 -8.51 3.47 -20.84
CA HIS A 69 -8.74 4.89 -21.13
C HIS A 69 -7.92 5.78 -20.19
N ASP A 70 -7.24 6.78 -20.76
CA ASP A 70 -6.45 7.72 -19.97
C ASP A 70 -7.32 8.58 -19.05
N ILE A 71 -6.81 8.86 -17.85
CA ILE A 71 -7.44 9.71 -16.85
C ILE A 71 -6.48 10.85 -16.49
N ASP A 72 -6.91 12.09 -16.76
CA ASP A 72 -6.12 13.31 -16.57
C ASP A 72 -6.56 14.16 -15.35
N PHE A 73 -7.51 13.66 -14.55
CA PHE A 73 -8.09 14.39 -13.42
C PHE A 73 -8.53 13.45 -12.28
N GLY A 74 -8.88 14.02 -11.14
CA GLY A 74 -9.30 13.26 -9.95
C GLY A 74 -8.19 12.98 -8.94
N HIS A 75 -6.94 13.30 -9.28
CA HIS A 75 -5.77 13.08 -8.41
C HIS A 75 -5.89 13.82 -7.07
N MET A 76 -6.35 15.09 -7.09
CA MET A 76 -6.56 15.86 -5.86
C MET A 76 -7.68 15.28 -5.00
N GLU A 77 -8.78 14.83 -5.60
CA GLU A 77 -9.89 14.19 -4.90
C GLU A 77 -9.47 12.84 -4.28
N ALA A 78 -8.60 12.08 -4.94
CA ALA A 78 -8.00 10.88 -4.39
C ALA A 78 -7.05 11.19 -3.21
N ALA A 79 -6.20 12.22 -3.33
CA ALA A 79 -5.35 12.69 -2.24
C ALA A 79 -6.18 13.12 -1.01
N ASN A 80 -7.31 13.78 -1.22
CA ASN A 80 -8.24 14.15 -0.15
C ASN A 80 -8.82 12.92 0.59
N LEU A 81 -9.06 11.81 -0.12
CA LEU A 81 -9.51 10.56 0.51
C LEU A 81 -8.46 9.97 1.46
N LEU A 82 -7.16 10.22 1.23
CA LEU A 82 -6.11 9.79 2.15
C LEU A 82 -6.21 10.43 3.52
N SER A 83 -6.85 11.59 3.65
CA SER A 83 -7.05 12.25 4.95
C SER A 83 -8.31 11.77 5.69
N SER A 84 -9.10 10.89 5.08
CA SER A 84 -10.32 10.36 5.72
C SER A 84 -9.99 9.43 6.88
N ASN A 85 -10.82 9.45 7.93
CA ASN A 85 -10.76 8.48 9.02
C ASN A 85 -11.50 7.16 8.69
N LYS A 86 -12.21 7.10 7.57
CA LYS A 86 -12.93 5.89 7.15
C LYS A 86 -12.04 5.02 6.28
N TYR A 87 -11.84 3.77 6.71
CA TYR A 87 -11.04 2.78 5.97
C TYR A 87 -11.42 2.70 4.49
N SER A 88 -12.71 2.55 4.16
CA SER A 88 -13.13 2.36 2.76
C SER A 88 -12.88 3.57 1.88
N GLU A 89 -12.84 4.78 2.43
CA GLU A 89 -12.48 6.00 1.70
C GLU A 89 -10.96 6.05 1.46
N LYS A 90 -10.18 5.87 2.52
CA LYS A 90 -8.72 5.88 2.49
C LYS A 90 -8.15 4.78 1.59
N GLN A 91 -8.71 3.57 1.65
CA GLN A 91 -8.32 2.43 0.80
C GLN A 91 -8.43 2.77 -0.70
N ILE A 92 -9.53 3.42 -1.10
CA ILE A 92 -9.74 3.80 -2.50
C ILE A 92 -8.80 4.93 -2.92
N GLY A 93 -8.50 5.89 -2.02
CA GLY A 93 -7.48 6.91 -2.26
C GLY A 93 -6.10 6.29 -2.51
N TYR A 94 -5.67 5.38 -1.64
CA TYR A 94 -4.39 4.67 -1.79
C TYR A 94 -4.33 3.83 -3.07
N LEU A 95 -5.41 3.12 -3.41
CA LEU A 95 -5.48 2.34 -4.65
C LEU A 95 -5.36 3.23 -5.90
N PHE A 96 -6.08 4.36 -5.93
CA PHE A 96 -5.99 5.31 -7.05
C PHE A 96 -4.56 5.80 -7.24
N ILE A 97 -3.94 6.21 -6.13
CA ILE A 97 -2.57 6.72 -6.11
C ILE A 97 -1.58 5.64 -6.58
N LEU A 98 -1.74 4.39 -6.16
CA LEU A 98 -0.88 3.30 -6.62
C LEU A 98 -0.98 3.01 -8.12
N VAL A 99 -2.14 3.23 -8.72
CA VAL A 99 -2.40 2.83 -10.10
C VAL A 99 -2.13 3.98 -11.09
N LEU A 100 -2.45 5.23 -10.72
CA LEU A 100 -2.44 6.36 -11.65
C LEU A 100 -1.36 7.42 -11.37
N MET A 101 -0.77 7.47 -10.18
CA MET A 101 0.23 8.50 -9.88
C MET A 101 1.59 8.20 -10.49
N ASN A 102 2.25 9.26 -10.96
CA ASN A 102 3.64 9.23 -11.38
C ASN A 102 4.52 10.03 -10.39
N ALA A 103 5.82 9.74 -10.35
CA ALA A 103 6.78 10.39 -9.45
C ALA A 103 6.86 11.92 -9.63
N LYS A 104 6.50 12.41 -10.83
CA LYS A 104 6.53 13.83 -11.22
C LYS A 104 5.28 14.61 -10.83
N ASP A 105 4.31 13.98 -10.16
CA ASP A 105 3.08 14.65 -9.76
C ASP A 105 3.35 15.64 -8.62
N GLU A 106 2.83 16.87 -8.75
CA GLU A 106 2.94 17.93 -7.73
C GLU A 106 2.35 17.51 -6.38
N LEU A 107 1.44 16.52 -6.40
CA LEU A 107 0.81 15.96 -5.21
C LEU A 107 1.70 15.00 -4.42
N MET A 108 2.89 14.65 -4.91
CA MET A 108 3.76 13.68 -4.23
C MET A 108 4.07 14.10 -2.78
N ARG A 109 4.30 15.39 -2.53
CA ARG A 109 4.53 15.91 -1.17
C ARG A 109 3.34 15.69 -0.25
N LEU A 110 2.12 15.89 -0.75
CA LEU A 110 0.89 15.68 0.03
C LEU A 110 0.73 14.20 0.37
N ILE A 111 1.02 13.31 -0.58
CA ILE A 111 0.91 11.86 -0.38
C ILE A 111 1.94 11.37 0.62
N VAL A 112 3.19 11.80 0.50
CA VAL A 112 4.24 11.51 1.50
C VAL A 112 3.79 11.97 2.88
N GLN A 113 3.20 13.16 3.00
CA GLN A 113 2.70 13.65 4.29
C GLN A 113 1.52 12.81 4.82
N SER A 114 0.58 12.41 3.95
CA SER A 114 -0.53 11.53 4.34
C SER A 114 -0.05 10.16 4.83
N ILE A 115 0.94 9.57 4.14
CA ILE A 115 1.57 8.30 4.56
C ILE A 115 2.24 8.47 5.92
N LYS A 116 3.00 9.56 6.14
CA LYS A 116 3.61 9.85 7.45
C LYS A 116 2.57 9.92 8.57
N ASN A 117 1.46 10.61 8.33
CA ASN A 117 0.37 10.71 9.31
C ASN A 117 -0.24 9.35 9.63
N ASP A 118 -0.43 8.49 8.63
CA ASP A 118 -0.99 7.14 8.82
C ASP A 118 -0.02 6.19 9.53
N LEU A 119 1.28 6.25 9.23
CA LEU A 119 2.32 5.49 9.93
C LEU A 119 2.47 5.93 11.40
N ALA A 120 2.28 7.22 11.68
CA ALA A 120 2.29 7.75 13.04
C ALA A 120 0.97 7.49 13.80
N SER A 121 -0.09 7.09 13.10
CA SER A 121 -1.38 6.82 13.73
C SER A 121 -1.33 5.53 14.54
N ARG A 122 -2.09 5.47 15.65
CA ARG A 122 -2.28 4.24 16.44
C ARG A 122 -3.21 3.22 15.75
N ASN A 123 -3.65 3.49 14.52
CA ASN A 123 -4.56 2.61 13.79
C ASN A 123 -3.74 1.65 12.91
N PRO A 124 -3.66 0.35 13.26
CA PRO A 124 -2.86 -0.62 12.51
C PRO A 124 -3.35 -0.82 11.07
N VAL A 125 -4.65 -0.59 10.81
CA VAL A 125 -5.22 -0.72 9.47
C VAL A 125 -4.72 0.42 8.56
N HIS A 126 -4.65 1.64 9.09
CA HIS A 126 -4.15 2.80 8.34
C HIS A 126 -2.64 2.68 8.12
N ALA A 127 -1.88 2.29 9.15
CA ALA A 127 -0.46 2.03 9.01
C ALA A 127 -0.17 0.95 7.95
N ASN A 128 -0.97 -0.13 7.89
CA ASN A 128 -0.81 -1.16 6.86
C ASN A 128 -1.10 -0.64 5.44
N LEU A 129 -2.16 0.16 5.24
CA LEU A 129 -2.41 0.78 3.93
C LEU A 129 -1.24 1.67 3.48
N ALA A 130 -0.69 2.46 4.41
CA ALA A 130 0.46 3.32 4.17
C ALA A 130 1.72 2.50 3.81
N LEU A 131 2.03 1.44 4.57
CA LEU A 131 3.15 0.54 4.30
C LEU A 131 3.03 -0.16 2.95
N GLN A 132 1.84 -0.65 2.60
CA GLN A 132 1.57 -1.26 1.30
C GLN A 132 1.74 -0.25 0.17
N CYS A 133 1.32 1.01 0.37
CA CYS A 133 1.51 2.07 -0.60
C CYS A 133 3.00 2.31 -0.88
N VAL A 134 3.79 2.50 0.18
CA VAL A 134 5.25 2.71 0.10
C VAL A 134 5.94 1.54 -0.61
N ALA A 135 5.60 0.31 -0.24
CA ALA A 135 6.19 -0.88 -0.85
C ALA A 135 5.82 -1.01 -2.34
N ASN A 136 4.55 -0.82 -2.71
CA ASN A 136 4.11 -0.97 -4.09
C ASN A 136 4.66 0.13 -5.00
N MET A 137 4.78 1.37 -4.50
CA MET A 137 5.47 2.42 -5.24
C MET A 137 6.97 2.13 -5.39
N GLY A 138 7.65 1.88 -4.27
CA GLY A 138 9.05 1.45 -4.23
C GLY A 138 10.00 2.28 -5.10
N ASN A 139 9.73 3.57 -5.29
CA ASN A 139 10.55 4.50 -6.05
C ASN A 139 11.55 5.22 -5.12
N LEU A 140 12.43 6.03 -5.73
CA LEU A 140 13.49 6.73 -5.01
C LEU A 140 12.93 7.67 -3.94
N GLU A 141 11.88 8.41 -4.29
CA GLU A 141 11.21 9.38 -3.41
C GLU A 141 10.66 8.71 -2.14
N MET A 142 10.05 7.53 -2.28
CA MET A 142 9.54 6.73 -1.15
C MET A 142 10.69 6.16 -0.31
N ALA A 143 11.77 5.71 -0.94
CA ALA A 143 12.93 5.21 -0.22
C ALA A 143 13.57 6.32 0.64
N GLU A 144 13.83 7.49 0.06
CA GLU A 144 14.35 8.66 0.76
C GLU A 144 13.43 9.13 1.88
N ALA A 145 12.11 9.16 1.63
CA ALA A 145 11.14 9.65 2.59
C ALA A 145 10.95 8.73 3.81
N PHE A 146 11.05 7.40 3.63
CA PHE A 146 10.63 6.43 4.65
C PHE A 146 11.71 5.45 5.10
N GLY A 147 12.84 5.32 4.40
CA GLY A 147 13.85 4.29 4.69
C GLY A 147 14.47 4.37 6.09
N ARG A 148 14.41 5.53 6.76
CA ARG A 148 14.84 5.71 8.15
C ARG A 148 13.73 5.51 9.18
N ASP A 149 12.48 5.62 8.77
CA ASP A 149 11.32 5.57 9.67
C ASP A 149 10.74 4.16 9.77
N ILE A 150 10.73 3.39 8.67
CA ILE A 150 10.23 2.00 8.68
C ILE A 150 11.01 1.09 9.64
N PRO A 151 12.37 1.13 9.73
CA PRO A 151 13.10 0.33 10.71
C PRO A 151 12.70 0.64 12.16
N LYS A 152 12.47 1.92 12.49
CA LYS A 152 12.03 2.35 13.83
C LYS A 152 10.64 1.81 14.15
N LEU A 153 9.73 1.86 13.18
CA LEU A 153 8.39 1.27 13.32
C LEU A 153 8.48 -0.24 13.56
N LEU A 154 9.35 -0.94 12.85
CA LEU A 154 9.48 -2.40 12.95
C LEU A 154 9.97 -2.87 14.33
N VAL A 155 10.83 -2.09 15.00
CA VAL A 155 11.43 -2.44 16.29
C VAL A 155 10.76 -1.80 17.50
N SER A 156 9.64 -1.10 17.29
CA SER A 156 8.85 -0.51 18.37
C SER A 156 8.04 -1.60 19.10
N ALA A 157 8.02 -1.54 20.43
CA ALA A 157 7.32 -2.52 21.27
C ALA A 157 5.80 -2.46 21.08
N ASP A 158 5.26 -1.29 20.74
CA ASP A 158 3.82 -1.07 20.57
C ASP A 158 3.30 -1.48 19.19
N THR A 159 4.17 -1.94 18.30
CA THR A 159 3.80 -2.26 16.92
C THR A 159 3.15 -3.62 16.84
N MET A 160 1.91 -3.65 16.32
CA MET A 160 1.14 -4.88 16.13
C MET A 160 1.77 -5.80 15.07
N ASP A 161 1.58 -7.11 15.23
CA ASP A 161 2.21 -8.13 14.40
C ASP A 161 1.89 -8.01 12.90
N GLN A 162 0.67 -7.57 12.55
CA GLN A 162 0.30 -7.32 11.15
C GLN A 162 1.09 -6.15 10.55
N VAL A 163 1.38 -5.12 11.35
CA VAL A 163 2.18 -3.97 10.93
C VAL A 163 3.66 -4.37 10.84
N LYS A 164 4.18 -5.19 11.75
CA LYS A 164 5.55 -5.74 11.66
C LYS A 164 5.76 -6.53 10.37
N GLN A 165 4.79 -7.34 9.97
CA GLN A 165 4.81 -8.09 8.70
C GLN A 165 4.96 -7.16 7.49
N SER A 166 4.05 -6.19 7.37
CA SER A 166 4.07 -5.21 6.28
C SER A 166 5.32 -4.34 6.31
N ALA A 167 5.79 -3.93 7.49
CA ALA A 167 6.98 -3.10 7.67
C ALA A 167 8.25 -3.85 7.26
N SER A 168 8.36 -5.14 7.58
CA SER A 168 9.50 -5.97 7.18
C SER A 168 9.61 -6.08 5.66
N LEU A 169 8.50 -6.36 4.97
CA LEU A 169 8.48 -6.47 3.51
C LEU A 169 8.61 -5.11 2.82
N CYS A 170 8.04 -4.06 3.41
CA CYS A 170 8.22 -2.69 2.94
C CYS A 170 9.70 -2.28 3.01
N LEU A 171 10.36 -2.54 4.14
CA LEU A 171 11.79 -2.26 4.31
C LEU A 171 12.65 -3.06 3.33
N LEU A 172 12.33 -4.35 3.12
CA LEU A 172 12.99 -5.17 2.11
C LEU A 172 12.87 -4.56 0.70
N ARG A 173 11.70 -4.02 0.35
CA ARG A 173 11.50 -3.32 -0.92
C ARG A 173 12.34 -2.05 -1.00
N LEU A 174 12.34 -1.21 0.04
CA LEU A 174 13.15 0.01 0.08
C LEU A 174 14.65 -0.28 -0.01
N LEU A 175 15.13 -1.33 0.68
CA LEU A 175 16.52 -1.79 0.59
C LEU A 175 16.93 -2.19 -0.81
N ARG A 176 16.00 -2.78 -1.59
CA ARG A 176 16.25 -3.14 -3.00
C ARG A 176 16.22 -1.92 -3.93
N THR A 177 15.49 -0.87 -3.55
CA THR A 177 15.39 0.38 -4.33
C THR A 177 16.58 1.31 -4.08
N LEU A 178 16.86 1.63 -2.81
CA LEU A 178 17.98 2.47 -2.42
C LEU A 178 18.66 1.91 -1.17
N PRO A 179 19.66 1.02 -1.35
CA PRO A 179 20.30 0.31 -0.25
C PRO A 179 21.00 1.21 0.77
N ASP A 180 21.37 2.44 0.39
CA ASP A 180 22.20 3.35 1.20
C ASP A 180 21.38 4.24 2.15
N VAL A 181 20.06 4.36 1.90
CA VAL A 181 19.19 5.19 2.74
C VAL A 181 18.81 4.52 4.04
N VAL A 182 18.87 3.19 4.11
CA VAL A 182 18.59 2.43 5.31
C VAL A 182 19.89 2.30 6.11
N PRO A 183 20.06 3.07 7.20
CA PRO A 183 21.30 3.04 7.97
C PRO A 183 21.44 1.68 8.66
N GLY A 184 22.63 1.10 8.70
CA GLY A 184 22.94 0.06 9.69
C GLY A 184 22.82 0.60 11.12
N GLY A 185 22.58 -0.24 12.11
CA GLY A 185 22.55 0.21 13.52
C GLY A 185 21.73 -0.66 14.46
N GLU A 186 21.27 -0.08 15.57
CA GLU A 186 20.64 -0.80 16.70
C GLU A 186 19.39 -1.62 16.34
N TRP A 187 18.69 -1.28 15.25
CA TRP A 187 17.54 -2.05 14.79
C TRP A 187 17.94 -3.41 14.18
N THR A 188 19.18 -3.55 13.69
CA THR A 188 19.71 -4.78 13.11
C THR A 188 19.61 -5.95 14.10
N SER A 189 20.05 -5.77 15.35
CA SER A 189 19.99 -6.83 16.37
C SER A 189 18.55 -7.16 16.76
N ARG A 190 17.68 -6.16 16.85
CA ARG A 190 16.26 -6.33 17.19
C ARG A 190 15.49 -7.09 16.12
N ILE A 191 15.83 -6.93 14.85
CA ILE A 191 15.20 -7.71 13.77
C ILE A 191 15.53 -9.19 13.88
N VAL A 192 16.74 -9.55 14.32
CA VAL A 192 17.09 -10.96 14.54
C VAL A 192 16.18 -11.58 15.61
N HIS A 193 15.80 -10.81 16.64
CA HIS A 193 14.85 -11.28 17.65
C HIS A 193 13.44 -11.53 17.11
N LEU A 194 13.05 -10.92 15.98
CA LEU A 194 11.76 -11.21 15.32
C LEU A 194 11.69 -12.66 14.81
N LEU A 195 12.82 -13.35 14.65
CA LEU A 195 12.84 -14.78 14.32
C LEU A 195 12.28 -15.66 15.45
N ASN A 196 12.21 -15.13 16.67
CA ASN A 196 11.65 -15.80 17.84
C ASN A 196 10.24 -15.29 18.19
N ASP A 197 9.60 -14.49 17.32
CA ASP A 197 8.24 -13.99 17.54
C ASP A 197 7.23 -15.16 17.52
N GLN A 198 6.19 -15.09 18.37
CA GLN A 198 5.15 -16.12 18.43
C GLN A 198 4.30 -16.16 17.16
N HIS A 199 4.15 -15.02 16.48
CA HIS A 199 3.35 -14.92 15.28
C HIS A 199 4.17 -15.36 14.05
N MET A 200 3.88 -16.54 13.51
CA MET A 200 4.62 -17.10 12.36
C MET A 200 4.66 -16.19 11.13
N GLY A 201 3.62 -15.39 10.88
CA GLY A 201 3.65 -14.39 9.81
C GLY A 201 4.77 -13.34 9.97
N VAL A 202 5.05 -12.91 11.21
CA VAL A 202 6.14 -11.97 11.52
C VAL A 202 7.47 -12.64 11.21
N VAL A 203 7.66 -13.88 11.64
CA VAL A 203 8.86 -14.68 11.37
C VAL A 203 9.08 -14.81 9.85
N THR A 204 8.06 -15.18 9.08
CA THR A 204 8.16 -15.34 7.61
C THR A 204 8.59 -14.04 6.91
N ALA A 205 8.00 -12.91 7.32
CA ALA A 205 8.36 -11.60 6.77
C ALA A 205 9.78 -11.18 7.17
N ALA A 206 10.17 -11.41 8.43
CA ALA A 206 11.49 -11.09 8.96
C ALA A 206 12.59 -11.93 8.29
N VAL A 207 12.37 -13.24 8.07
CA VAL A 207 13.31 -14.11 7.35
C VAL A 207 13.63 -13.55 5.97
N SER A 208 12.62 -13.08 5.23
CA SER A 208 12.79 -12.51 3.89
C SER A 208 13.65 -11.25 3.89
N LEU A 209 13.49 -10.42 4.92
CA LEU A 209 14.30 -9.22 5.12
C LEU A 209 15.74 -9.55 5.53
N ILE A 210 15.92 -10.46 6.50
CA ILE A 210 17.23 -10.86 7.00
C ILE A 210 18.05 -11.55 5.91
N ASP A 211 17.44 -12.41 5.09
CA ASP A 211 18.13 -13.05 3.95
C ASP A 211 18.75 -12.02 3.01
N ALA A 212 18.03 -10.93 2.70
CA ALA A 212 18.55 -9.85 1.86
C ALA A 212 19.67 -9.07 2.54
N LEU A 213 19.56 -8.82 3.85
CA LEU A 213 20.56 -8.11 4.63
C LEU A 213 21.86 -8.92 4.79
N VAL A 214 21.75 -10.22 5.09
CA VAL A 214 22.89 -11.14 5.19
C VAL A 214 23.63 -11.23 3.86
N LYS A 215 22.92 -11.29 2.73
CA LYS A 215 23.55 -11.31 1.40
C LYS A 215 24.31 -10.02 1.08
N LYS A 216 23.89 -8.88 1.64
CA LYS A 216 24.56 -7.59 1.45
C LYS A 216 25.78 -7.45 2.38
N ASN A 217 25.61 -7.71 3.67
CA ASN A 217 26.64 -7.52 4.71
C ASN A 217 26.80 -8.78 5.58
N PRO A 218 27.40 -9.88 5.08
CA PRO A 218 27.49 -11.14 5.83
C PRO A 218 28.12 -11.00 7.22
N GLU A 219 29.13 -10.13 7.34
CA GLU A 219 29.89 -9.86 8.57
C GLU A 219 29.02 -9.28 9.70
N GLU A 220 28.15 -8.34 9.39
CA GLU A 220 27.27 -7.66 10.36
C GLU A 220 26.19 -8.60 10.89
N TYR A 221 25.75 -9.55 10.06
CA TYR A 221 24.71 -10.52 10.38
C TYR A 221 25.29 -11.91 10.70
N LYS A 222 26.59 -12.00 11.03
CA LYS A 222 27.23 -13.27 11.42
C LYS A 222 26.52 -13.96 12.56
N GLY A 223 25.95 -13.22 13.52
CA GLY A 223 25.15 -13.78 14.63
C GLY A 223 23.82 -14.44 14.19
N CYS A 224 23.35 -14.17 12.98
CA CYS A 224 22.20 -14.84 12.38
C CYS A 224 22.55 -16.23 11.82
N VAL A 225 23.82 -16.47 11.50
CA VAL A 225 24.32 -17.69 10.84
C VAL A 225 24.44 -18.89 11.80
N PRO A 226 24.92 -18.77 13.06
CA PRO A 226 25.01 -19.87 14.01
C PRO A 226 23.69 -20.17 14.74
N LEU A 227 22.62 -19.38 14.53
CA LEU A 227 21.24 -19.85 14.66
C LEU A 227 20.91 -20.83 13.50
N GLY A 228 21.82 -21.79 13.30
CA GLY A 228 22.11 -22.64 12.14
C GLY A 228 20.94 -23.50 11.71
N GLY A 229 19.93 -22.82 11.21
CA GLY A 229 18.75 -23.36 10.61
C GLY A 229 18.20 -22.42 9.58
N PHE A 230 18.98 -21.55 8.94
CA PHE A 230 18.44 -20.77 7.80
C PHE A 230 17.94 -21.67 6.66
N PRO A 231 18.66 -22.76 6.29
CA PRO A 231 18.08 -23.81 5.46
C PRO A 231 17.04 -24.66 6.21
N VAL A 232 17.19 -24.89 7.52
CA VAL A 232 16.33 -25.79 8.32
C VAL A 232 14.97 -25.17 8.68
N LEU A 233 14.83 -23.85 8.74
CA LEU A 233 13.58 -23.11 8.87
C LEU A 233 12.82 -23.12 7.55
N LEU A 234 13.53 -23.01 6.43
CA LEU A 234 13.00 -23.28 5.09
C LEU A 234 12.51 -24.74 4.94
N VAL A 235 13.24 -25.71 5.52
CA VAL A 235 12.83 -27.13 5.55
C VAL A 235 11.69 -27.39 6.53
N ARG A 236 11.69 -26.81 7.75
CA ARG A 236 10.58 -26.91 8.71
C ARG A 236 9.30 -26.25 8.20
N HIS A 237 9.42 -25.19 7.40
CA HIS A 237 8.27 -24.57 6.73
C HIS A 237 7.69 -25.49 5.65
N ARG A 238 8.51 -26.35 5.03
CA ARG A 238 8.07 -27.36 4.06
C ARG A 238 7.45 -28.59 4.76
N GLU A 239 8.00 -29.03 5.88
CA GLU A 239 7.52 -30.20 6.63
C GLU A 239 6.21 -29.95 7.39
N ARG A 240 5.94 -28.71 7.86
CA ARG A 240 4.66 -28.37 8.53
C ARG A 240 3.49 -28.06 7.58
N LEU A 241 3.75 -27.84 6.29
CA LEU A 241 2.70 -27.64 5.29
C LEU A 241 2.25 -28.96 4.61
N LEU A 242 2.93 -30.07 4.93
CA LEU A 242 2.67 -31.40 4.38
C LEU A 242 2.01 -32.37 5.38
N HIS A 243 1.56 -31.86 6.53
CA HIS A 243 0.77 -32.56 7.54
C HIS A 243 -0.40 -31.68 7.98
#